data_AF-A0A0W0RGI9-F1
#
_entry.id   AF-A0A0W0RGI9-F1
#
_cell.length_a   1.000
_cell.length_b   1.000
_cell.length_c   1.000
_cell.angle_alpha   90.00
_cell.angle_beta   90.00
_cell.angle_gamma   90.00
#
_symmetry.space_group_name_H-M   'P 1'
#
loop_
_entity.id
_entity.type
_entity.pdbx_description
1 polymer ?
#
loop_
_entity_poly.entity_id
_entity_poly.type
_entity_poly.pdbx_seq_one_letter_code
_entity_poly.pdbx_strand_id
1 'polypeptide(L)'
;IFPALLITLLACFIVGWFILFPHEYAQLGKHVLSGAGFFSNFTFWFEAGYFDNLAETKPLLHLWSLGVEEQYYIIWPLLLWLIWKKPPIIPGVLSIIFMASLIINIRVVHHDLVAAFYSPQTRFWELVAGSFLAYFIFKKQSASAVSATTSLHGQDAEHSLVREKQAVPNKDRLKLGKTLLQNAIDINEKHSILQNVSSLVGFILL
;
A
#
# COMPACT_ATOMS: atom_id res chain seq x y z
N ILE A 1 4.55 -12.14 -7.69
CA ILE A 1 3.58 -13.28 -7.68
C ILE A 1 3.35 -13.96 -9.03
N PHE A 2 3.52 -13.28 -10.17
CA PHE A 2 3.12 -13.77 -11.49
C PHE A 2 3.66 -15.14 -11.94
N PRO A 3 4.95 -15.50 -11.72
CA PRO A 3 5.44 -16.82 -12.16
C PRO A 3 4.74 -17.97 -11.44
N ALA A 4 4.54 -17.85 -10.13
CA ALA A 4 3.83 -18.85 -9.34
C ALA A 4 2.36 -18.96 -9.76
N LEU A 5 1.68 -17.81 -9.97
CA LEU A 5 0.29 -17.79 -10.44
C LEU A 5 0.14 -18.51 -11.79
N LEU A 6 1.01 -18.20 -12.76
CA LEU A 6 0.97 -18.81 -14.08
C LEU A 6 1.16 -20.34 -14.00
N ILE A 7 2.11 -20.80 -13.19
CA ILE A 7 2.36 -22.23 -12.97
C ILE A 7 1.11 -22.89 -12.37
N THR A 8 0.51 -22.31 -11.33
CA THR A 8 -0.70 -22.86 -10.71
C THR A 8 -1.86 -22.92 -11.69
N LEU A 9 -2.11 -21.85 -12.45
CA LEU A 9 -3.19 -21.82 -13.44
C LEU A 9 -2.99 -22.86 -14.54
N LEU A 10 -1.79 -22.95 -15.11
CA LEU A 10 -1.46 -23.95 -16.14
C LEU A 10 -1.53 -25.37 -15.59
N ALA A 11 -0.99 -25.62 -14.39
CA ALA A 11 -1.04 -26.93 -13.75
C ALA A 11 -2.49 -27.38 -13.53
N CYS A 12 -3.33 -26.52 -12.95
CA CYS A 12 -4.75 -26.83 -12.77
C CYS A 12 -5.45 -27.06 -14.12
N PHE A 13 -5.17 -26.24 -15.14
CA PHE A 13 -5.80 -26.35 -16.45
C PHE A 13 -5.37 -27.62 -17.22
N ILE A 14 -4.11 -28.03 -17.11
CA ILE A 14 -3.60 -29.27 -17.72
C ILE A 14 -4.14 -30.48 -16.96
N VAL A 15 -4.04 -30.51 -15.63
CA VAL A 15 -4.51 -31.63 -14.80
C VAL A 15 -6.03 -31.79 -14.92
N GLY A 16 -6.77 -30.68 -14.97
CA GLY A 16 -8.22 -30.67 -15.12
C GLY A 16 -8.68 -31.37 -16.40
N TRP A 17 -7.91 -31.30 -17.50
CA TRP A 17 -8.26 -31.96 -18.77
C TRP A 17 -8.35 -33.49 -18.62
N PHE A 18 -7.53 -34.07 -17.74
CA PHE A 18 -7.48 -35.52 -17.54
C PHE A 18 -8.46 -36.04 -16.48
N ILE A 19 -8.90 -35.18 -15.56
CA ILE A 19 -9.66 -35.59 -14.37
C ILE A 19 -11.13 -35.14 -14.44
N LEU A 20 -11.41 -33.95 -14.96
CA LEU A 20 -12.72 -33.31 -14.85
C LEU A 20 -13.65 -33.70 -16.01
N PHE A 21 -14.96 -33.73 -15.73
CA PHE A 21 -15.96 -33.86 -16.79
C PHE A 21 -16.01 -32.59 -17.67
N PRO A 22 -16.52 -32.67 -18.92
CA PRO A 22 -16.54 -31.52 -19.83
C PRO A 22 -17.19 -30.26 -19.25
N HIS A 23 -18.24 -30.42 -18.44
CA HIS A 23 -18.90 -29.29 -17.77
C HIS A 23 -18.02 -28.64 -16.70
N GLU A 24 -17.39 -29.45 -15.85
CA GLU A 24 -16.49 -28.99 -14.79
C GLU A 24 -15.22 -28.35 -15.37
N TYR A 25 -14.70 -28.91 -16.47
CA TYR A 25 -13.56 -28.34 -17.18
C TYR A 25 -13.89 -26.96 -17.78
N ALA A 26 -15.10 -26.79 -18.32
CA ALA A 26 -15.56 -25.48 -18.79
C ALA A 26 -15.70 -24.47 -17.63
N GLN A 27 -16.16 -24.90 -16.45
CA GLN A 27 -16.17 -24.05 -15.25
C GLN A 27 -14.75 -23.69 -14.80
N LEU A 28 -13.83 -24.65 -14.76
CA LEU A 28 -12.42 -24.41 -14.43
C LEU A 28 -11.81 -23.38 -15.39
N GLY A 29 -12.11 -23.44 -16.68
CA GLY A 29 -11.68 -22.44 -17.66
C GLY A 29 -12.12 -21.02 -17.29
N LYS A 30 -13.35 -20.85 -16.77
CA LYS A 30 -13.83 -19.55 -16.26
C LYS A 30 -13.04 -19.10 -15.03
N HIS A 31 -12.76 -20.01 -14.10
CA HIS A 31 -11.96 -19.71 -12.89
C HIS A 31 -10.51 -19.36 -13.23
N VAL A 32 -9.92 -20.02 -14.23
CA VAL A 32 -8.58 -19.69 -14.73
C VAL A 32 -8.57 -18.28 -15.33
N LEU A 33 -9.56 -17.96 -16.18
CA LEU A 33 -9.64 -16.65 -16.83
C LEU A 33 -9.88 -15.53 -15.80
N SER A 34 -10.81 -15.73 -14.87
CA SER A 34 -11.10 -14.72 -13.84
C SER A 34 -9.96 -14.60 -12.83
N GLY A 35 -9.28 -15.70 -12.50
CA GLY A 35 -8.06 -15.70 -11.68
C GLY A 35 -6.91 -14.95 -12.35
N ALA A 36 -6.66 -15.18 -13.64
CA ALA A 36 -5.65 -14.45 -14.41
C ALA A 36 -5.94 -12.96 -14.52
N GLY A 37 -7.23 -12.59 -14.59
CA GLY A 37 -7.68 -11.20 -14.64
C GLY A 37 -7.86 -10.51 -13.28
N PHE A 38 -7.61 -11.19 -12.15
CA PHE A 38 -7.88 -10.67 -10.80
C PHE A 38 -9.35 -10.28 -10.53
N PHE A 39 -10.29 -10.99 -11.17
CA PHE A 39 -11.74 -10.84 -10.98
C PHE A 39 -12.41 -12.11 -10.42
N SER A 40 -11.61 -13.09 -9.99
CA SER A 40 -12.04 -14.35 -9.39
C SER A 40 -13.04 -14.16 -8.25
N ASN A 41 -12.86 -13.13 -7.43
CA ASN A 41 -13.76 -12.79 -6.33
C ASN A 41 -15.21 -12.56 -6.80
N PHE A 42 -15.41 -11.86 -7.92
CA PHE A 42 -16.75 -11.66 -8.48
C PHE A 42 -17.31 -12.94 -9.09
N THR A 43 -16.47 -13.73 -9.78
CA THR A 43 -16.89 -15.03 -10.32
C THR A 43 -17.43 -15.94 -9.22
N PHE A 44 -16.69 -16.09 -8.12
CA PHE A 44 -17.14 -16.93 -7.00
C PHE A 44 -18.33 -16.35 -6.25
N TRP A 45 -18.47 -15.03 -6.20
CA TRP A 45 -19.68 -14.39 -5.67
C TRP A 45 -20.92 -14.78 -6.49
N PHE A 46 -20.85 -14.70 -7.82
CA PHE A 46 -22.00 -15.05 -8.68
C PHE A 46 -22.31 -16.55 -8.74
N GLU A 47 -21.34 -17.40 -8.44
CA GLU A 47 -21.52 -18.86 -8.41
C GLU A 47 -22.06 -19.38 -7.07
N ALA A 48 -21.91 -18.61 -5.99
CA ALA A 48 -22.32 -19.05 -4.67
C ALA A 48 -23.85 -19.13 -4.54
N GLY A 49 -24.35 -20.31 -4.17
CA GLY A 49 -25.77 -20.61 -4.05
C GLY A 49 -26.04 -22.02 -3.54
N TYR A 50 -27.32 -22.37 -3.38
CA TYR A 50 -27.76 -23.66 -2.82
C TYR A 50 -27.28 -24.89 -3.63
N PHE A 51 -27.09 -24.73 -4.94
CA PHE A 51 -26.57 -25.77 -5.84
C PHE A 51 -25.11 -25.53 -6.24
N ASP A 52 -24.38 -24.72 -5.46
CA ASP A 52 -22.96 -24.51 -5.75
C ASP A 52 -22.16 -25.78 -5.43
N ASN A 53 -21.11 -25.97 -6.22
CA ASN A 53 -20.11 -27.01 -5.96
C ASN A 53 -19.42 -26.74 -4.62
N LEU A 54 -19.09 -27.81 -3.89
CA LEU A 54 -18.37 -27.71 -2.63
C LEU A 54 -17.07 -26.90 -2.81
N ALA A 55 -16.74 -26.06 -1.84
CA ALA A 55 -15.52 -25.25 -1.87
C ALA A 55 -14.25 -26.10 -2.12
N GLU A 56 -14.23 -27.34 -1.63
CA GLU A 56 -13.13 -28.29 -1.78
C GLU A 56 -12.90 -28.75 -3.24
N THR A 57 -13.92 -28.66 -4.10
CA THR A 57 -13.80 -29.07 -5.50
C THR A 57 -13.38 -27.92 -6.42
N LYS A 58 -13.20 -26.70 -5.88
CA LYS A 58 -12.74 -25.51 -6.61
C LYS A 58 -11.25 -25.28 -6.34
N PRO A 59 -10.33 -25.85 -7.14
CA PRO A 59 -8.89 -25.76 -6.86
C PRO A 59 -8.36 -24.32 -6.85
N LEU A 60 -9.00 -23.42 -7.60
CA LEU A 60 -8.62 -22.01 -7.72
C LEU A 60 -9.41 -21.08 -6.80
N LEU A 61 -10.17 -21.61 -5.84
CA LEU A 61 -11.01 -20.81 -4.95
C LEU A 61 -10.19 -19.72 -4.26
N HIS A 62 -9.04 -20.09 -3.69
CA HIS A 62 -8.14 -19.19 -2.96
C HIS A 62 -7.69 -17.94 -3.74
N LEU A 63 -7.78 -17.93 -5.07
CA LEU A 63 -7.45 -16.75 -5.87
C LEU A 63 -8.44 -15.59 -5.65
N TRP A 64 -9.57 -15.80 -4.98
CA TRP A 64 -10.52 -14.73 -4.66
C TRP A 64 -9.86 -13.60 -3.85
N SER A 65 -9.06 -13.94 -2.82
CA SER A 65 -8.44 -12.93 -1.96
C SER A 65 -7.32 -12.21 -2.71
N LEU A 66 -6.61 -12.93 -3.58
CA LEU A 66 -5.59 -12.35 -4.46
C LEU A 66 -6.20 -11.30 -5.40
N GLY A 67 -7.39 -11.55 -5.93
CA GLY A 67 -8.11 -10.58 -6.75
C GLY A 67 -8.41 -9.28 -5.99
N VAL A 68 -8.87 -9.39 -4.73
CA VAL A 68 -9.13 -8.22 -3.87
C VAL A 68 -7.85 -7.45 -3.54
N GLU A 69 -6.76 -8.17 -3.28
CA GLU A 69 -5.44 -7.60 -2.98
C GLU A 69 -4.89 -6.80 -4.18
N GLU A 70 -4.93 -7.36 -5.38
CA GLU A 70 -4.45 -6.68 -6.59
C GLU A 70 -5.34 -5.47 -6.96
N GLN A 71 -6.65 -5.56 -6.76
CA GLN A 71 -7.56 -4.42 -6.91
C GLN A 71 -7.19 -3.28 -5.95
N TYR A 72 -6.85 -3.60 -4.69
CA TYR A 72 -6.38 -2.62 -3.73
C TYR A 72 -5.06 -1.98 -4.18
N TYR A 73 -4.10 -2.77 -4.66
CA TYR A 73 -2.81 -2.27 -5.14
C TYR A 73 -2.90 -1.43 -6.42
N ILE A 74 -3.96 -1.58 -7.22
CA ILE A 74 -4.22 -0.67 -8.35
C ILE A 74 -4.82 0.66 -7.86
N ILE A 75 -5.78 0.60 -6.94
CA ILE A 75 -6.48 1.79 -6.42
C ILE A 75 -5.54 2.65 -5.56
N TRP A 76 -4.67 2.02 -4.79
CA TRP A 76 -3.86 2.67 -3.77
C TRP A 76 -2.87 3.71 -4.33
N PRO A 77 -2.04 3.41 -5.35
CA PRO A 77 -1.15 4.39 -5.99
C PRO A 77 -1.91 5.54 -6.65
N LEU A 78 -3.06 5.27 -7.28
CA LEU A 78 -3.91 6.31 -7.86
C LEU A 78 -4.41 7.29 -6.80
N LEU A 79 -4.81 6.76 -5.65
CA LEU A 79 -5.25 7.55 -4.52
C LEU A 79 -4.11 8.40 -3.95
N LEU A 80 -2.93 7.81 -3.74
CA LEU A 80 -1.74 8.52 -3.29
C LEU A 80 -1.30 9.61 -4.28
N TRP A 81 -1.35 9.32 -5.59
CA TRP A 81 -1.04 10.30 -6.64
C TRP A 81 -1.96 11.52 -6.57
N LEU A 82 -3.26 11.31 -6.32
CA LEU A 82 -4.23 12.40 -6.20
C LEU A 82 -3.97 13.30 -4.98
N ILE A 83 -3.49 12.73 -3.87
CA ILE A 83 -3.27 13.45 -2.60
C ILE A 83 -1.80 13.77 -2.31
N TRP A 84 -0.87 13.52 -3.25
CA TRP A 84 0.57 13.60 -3.01
C TRP A 84 1.08 14.98 -2.54
N LYS A 85 0.36 16.06 -2.90
CA LYS A 85 0.69 17.44 -2.50
C LYS A 85 0.22 17.80 -1.08
N LYS A 86 -0.55 16.91 -0.42
CA LYS A 86 -1.15 17.16 0.88
C LYS A 86 -0.92 15.97 1.82
N PRO A 87 0.34 15.69 2.22
CA PRO A 87 0.67 14.56 3.09
C PRO A 87 -0.11 14.50 4.43
N PRO A 88 -0.49 15.62 5.11
CA PRO A 88 -1.27 15.49 6.35
C PRO A 88 -2.68 14.91 6.16
N ILE A 89 -3.19 14.85 4.93
CA ILE A 89 -4.53 14.32 4.62
C ILE A 89 -4.53 12.79 4.50
N ILE A 90 -3.39 12.17 4.21
CA ILE A 90 -3.25 10.72 4.02
C ILE A 90 -3.87 9.89 5.17
N PRO A 91 -3.54 10.12 6.46
CA PRO A 91 -4.15 9.35 7.55
C PRO A 91 -5.67 9.58 7.66
N GLY A 92 -6.16 10.79 7.33
CA GLY A 92 -7.60 11.08 7.32
C GLY A 92 -8.34 10.29 6.25
N VAL A 93 -7.79 10.23 5.03
CA VAL A 93 -8.37 9.45 3.93
C VAL A 93 -8.36 7.96 4.24
N LEU A 94 -7.25 7.45 4.80
CA LEU A 94 -7.16 6.07 5.29
C LEU A 94 -8.25 5.76 6.33
N SER A 95 -8.45 6.64 7.30
CA SER A 95 -9.49 6.47 8.32
C SER A 95 -10.89 6.41 7.72
N ILE A 96 -11.17 7.27 6.74
CA ILE A 96 -12.47 7.30 6.05
C ILE A 96 -12.71 6.00 5.29
N ILE A 97 -11.74 5.52 4.51
CA ILE A 97 -11.87 4.27 3.75
C ILE A 97 -12.02 3.08 4.69
N PHE A 98 -11.21 3.03 5.76
CA PHE A 98 -11.28 2.00 6.79
C PHE A 98 -12.67 1.93 7.42
N MET A 99 -13.19 3.06 7.90
CA MET A 99 -14.50 3.14 8.53
C MET A 99 -15.64 2.83 7.55
N ALA A 100 -15.58 3.36 6.33
CA ALA A 100 -16.57 3.06 5.31
C ALA A 100 -16.63 1.56 4.99
N SER A 101 -15.46 0.94 4.75
CA SER A 101 -15.37 -0.49 4.46
C SER A 101 -15.84 -1.36 5.64
N LEU A 102 -15.45 -1.01 6.87
CA LEU A 102 -15.86 -1.73 8.07
C LEU A 102 -17.37 -1.63 8.32
N ILE A 103 -17.97 -0.45 8.14
CA ILE A 103 -19.42 -0.26 8.28
C ILE A 103 -20.17 -1.06 7.22
N ILE A 104 -19.69 -1.05 5.97
CA ILE A 104 -20.30 -1.84 4.89
C ILE A 104 -20.19 -3.33 5.23
N ASN A 105 -19.05 -3.81 5.72
CA ASN A 105 -18.87 -5.20 6.16
C ASN A 105 -19.92 -5.61 7.21
N ILE A 106 -20.03 -4.84 8.29
CA ILE A 106 -20.97 -5.13 9.39
C ILE A 106 -22.42 -5.13 8.91
N ARG A 107 -22.77 -4.24 7.98
CA ARG A 107 -24.14 -4.23 7.43
C ARG A 107 -24.40 -5.41 6.51
N VAL A 108 -23.47 -5.73 5.61
CA VAL A 108 -23.67 -6.75 4.59
C VAL A 108 -23.61 -8.16 5.19
N VAL A 109 -22.76 -8.41 6.18
CA VAL A 109 -22.60 -9.75 6.78
C VAL A 109 -23.89 -10.30 7.39
N HIS A 110 -24.77 -9.43 7.88
CA HIS A 110 -26.06 -9.84 8.44
C HIS A 110 -27.13 -10.16 7.38
N HIS A 111 -26.98 -9.68 6.15
CA HIS A 111 -27.93 -9.88 5.06
C HIS A 111 -27.47 -10.91 4.04
N ASP A 112 -26.19 -10.88 3.68
CA ASP A 112 -25.59 -11.72 2.65
C ASP A 112 -24.13 -12.03 3.01
N LEU A 113 -23.92 -13.22 3.55
CA LEU A 113 -22.60 -13.73 3.95
C LEU A 113 -21.67 -13.89 2.76
N VAL A 114 -22.20 -14.26 1.59
CA VAL A 114 -21.42 -14.49 0.37
C VAL A 114 -20.90 -13.16 -0.15
N ALA A 115 -21.77 -12.16 -0.26
CA ALA A 115 -21.38 -10.82 -0.65
C ALA A 115 -20.37 -10.24 0.34
N ALA A 116 -20.61 -10.39 1.65
CA ALA A 116 -19.67 -9.95 2.68
C ALA A 116 -18.30 -10.62 2.55
N PHE A 117 -18.26 -11.86 2.05
CA PHE A 117 -17.04 -12.63 1.90
C PHE A 117 -16.21 -12.23 0.69
N TYR A 118 -16.82 -12.16 -0.50
CA TYR A 118 -16.13 -11.95 -1.78
C TYR A 118 -16.03 -10.49 -2.25
N SER A 119 -16.80 -9.58 -1.64
CA SER A 119 -16.80 -8.16 -2.00
C SER A 119 -15.50 -7.46 -1.58
N PRO A 120 -14.82 -6.72 -2.48
CA PRO A 120 -13.68 -5.89 -2.10
C PRO A 120 -14.07 -4.81 -1.07
N GLN A 121 -15.26 -4.23 -1.23
CA GLN A 121 -15.75 -3.13 -0.40
C GLN A 121 -15.88 -3.52 1.08
N THR A 122 -16.19 -4.78 1.38
CA THR A 122 -16.32 -5.30 2.75
C THR A 122 -15.00 -5.80 3.33
N ARG A 123 -13.93 -5.88 2.51
CA ARG A 123 -12.63 -6.46 2.87
C ARG A 123 -11.49 -5.47 2.92
N PHE A 124 -11.62 -4.32 2.24
CA PHE A 124 -10.56 -3.30 2.19
C PHE A 124 -10.13 -2.78 3.56
N TRP A 125 -10.96 -2.83 4.60
CA TRP A 125 -10.54 -2.44 5.95
C TRP A 125 -9.33 -3.25 6.46
N GLU A 126 -9.21 -4.53 6.11
CA GLU A 126 -8.08 -5.40 6.50
C GLU A 126 -6.77 -4.92 5.87
N LEU A 127 -6.81 -4.62 4.56
CA LEU A 127 -5.66 -4.10 3.81
C LEU A 127 -5.29 -2.68 4.23
N VAL A 128 -6.30 -1.84 4.49
CA VAL A 128 -6.11 -0.47 4.97
C VAL A 128 -5.46 -0.45 6.36
N ALA A 129 -5.80 -1.40 7.25
CA ALA A 129 -5.12 -1.54 8.53
C ALA A 129 -3.61 -1.80 8.35
N GLY A 130 -3.24 -2.63 7.38
CA GLY A 130 -1.84 -2.83 6.98
C GLY A 130 -1.17 -1.53 6.50
N SER A 131 -1.87 -0.77 5.65
CA SER A 131 -1.37 0.53 5.15
C SER A 131 -1.19 1.58 6.25
N PHE A 132 -2.07 1.58 7.26
CA PHE A 132 -1.89 2.39 8.46
C PHE A 132 -0.60 2.04 9.19
N LEU A 133 -0.36 0.76 9.42
CA LEU A 133 0.84 0.29 10.10
C LEU A 133 2.10 0.68 9.33
N ALA A 134 2.11 0.49 8.01
CA ALA A 134 3.21 0.90 7.14
C ALA A 134 3.49 2.42 7.22
N TYR A 135 2.45 3.24 7.18
CA TYR A 135 2.58 4.70 7.29
C TYR A 135 3.25 5.14 8.60
N PHE A 136 2.84 4.56 9.74
CA PHE A 136 3.42 4.92 11.04
C PHE A 136 4.88 4.46 11.18
N ILE A 137 5.21 3.26 10.69
CA ILE A 137 6.59 2.76 10.67
C ILE A 137 7.49 3.70 9.86
N PHE A 138 7.03 4.13 8.69
CA PHE A 138 7.80 4.98 7.81
C PHE A 138 8.03 6.39 8.38
N LYS A 139 7.01 7.00 9.00
CA LYS A 139 7.15 8.30 9.67
C LYS A 139 8.20 8.25 10.79
N LYS A 140 8.27 7.13 11.52
CA LYS A 140 9.26 6.91 12.58
C LYS A 140 10.69 6.80 12.02
N GLN A 141 10.91 6.04 10.95
CA GLN A 141 12.23 5.90 10.32
C GLN A 141 12.74 7.22 9.73
N SER A 142 11.84 7.96 9.09
CA SER A 142 12.14 9.27 8.52
C SER A 142 12.62 10.28 9.56
N ALA A 143 11.99 10.30 10.73
CA ALA A 143 12.40 11.16 11.84
C ALA A 143 13.81 10.79 12.37
N SER A 144 14.10 9.50 12.49
CA SER A 144 15.42 9.01 12.94
C SER A 144 16.53 9.33 11.94
N ALA A 145 16.27 9.19 10.63
CA ALA A 145 17.25 9.48 9.58
C ALA A 145 17.59 10.97 9.47
N VAL A 146 16.59 11.85 9.61
CA VAL A 146 16.80 13.31 9.67
C VAL A 146 17.61 13.70 10.90
N SER A 147 17.34 13.09 12.06
CA SER A 147 18.09 13.37 13.29
C SER A 147 19.57 12.98 13.17
N ALA A 148 19.88 11.85 12.53
CA ALA A 148 21.25 11.38 12.31
C ALA A 148 22.01 12.24 11.28
N THR A 149 21.33 12.67 10.21
CA THR A 149 21.95 13.53 9.19
C THR A 149 22.18 14.94 9.74
N THR A 150 21.26 15.45 10.56
CA THR A 150 21.41 16.75 11.23
C THR A 150 22.55 16.74 12.26
N SER A 151 22.81 15.62 12.94
CA SER A 151 23.97 15.51 13.84
C SER A 151 25.30 15.51 13.08
N LEU A 152 25.37 14.82 11.93
CA LEU A 152 26.58 14.78 11.10
C LEU A 152 26.85 16.14 10.44
N HIS A 153 25.84 16.73 9.82
CA HIS A 153 25.98 18.04 9.18
C HIS A 153 26.16 19.16 10.22
N GLY A 154 25.59 19.02 11.43
CA GLY A 154 25.82 19.93 12.54
C GLY A 154 27.27 19.94 13.02
N GLN A 155 27.93 18.78 13.07
CA GLN A 155 29.36 18.68 13.39
C GLN A 155 30.24 19.32 12.30
N ASP A 156 29.96 19.07 11.03
CA ASP A 156 30.70 19.66 9.92
C ASP A 156 30.47 21.18 9.81
N ALA A 157 29.24 21.63 10.04
CA ALA A 157 28.88 23.04 10.06
C ALA A 157 29.51 23.78 11.24
N GLU A 158 29.59 23.18 12.44
CA GLU A 158 30.34 23.78 13.56
C GLU A 158 31.82 23.98 13.18
N HIS A 159 32.45 22.96 12.59
CA HIS A 159 33.85 23.04 12.19
C HIS A 159 34.11 24.13 11.13
N SER A 160 33.14 24.34 10.23
CA SER A 160 33.17 25.36 9.17
C SER A 160 32.89 26.77 9.71
N LEU A 161 31.89 26.89 10.59
CA LEU A 161 31.51 28.14 11.24
C LEU A 161 32.58 28.62 12.21
N VAL A 162 33.32 27.72 12.86
CA VAL A 162 34.50 28.08 13.67
C VAL A 162 35.60 28.69 12.81
N ARG A 163 35.87 28.12 11.61
CA ARG A 163 36.82 28.69 10.64
C ARG A 163 36.36 30.04 10.08
N GLU A 164 35.08 30.19 9.76
CA GLU A 164 34.54 31.43 9.19
C GLU A 164 34.35 32.53 10.24
N LYS A 165 33.93 32.17 11.47
CA LYS A 165 34.04 33.04 12.65
C LYS A 165 35.49 33.30 13.04
N GLN A 166 36.52 32.76 12.40
CA GLN A 166 37.88 33.27 12.59
C GLN A 166 38.24 34.31 11.52
N ALA A 167 37.58 34.29 10.35
CA ALA A 167 37.86 35.17 9.22
C ALA A 167 37.10 36.51 9.19
N VAL A 168 35.91 36.61 9.81
CA VAL A 168 35.03 37.80 9.71
C VAL A 168 35.24 38.81 10.86
N PRO A 169 35.21 40.14 10.66
CA PRO A 169 35.29 41.13 11.74
C PRO A 169 34.14 41.02 12.75
N ASN A 170 34.43 41.23 14.04
CA ASN A 170 33.56 40.87 15.19
C ASN A 170 32.12 41.47 15.12
N LYS A 171 31.95 42.63 14.50
CA LYS A 171 30.67 43.37 14.47
C LYS A 171 29.55 42.68 13.69
N ASP A 172 29.88 41.85 12.69
CA ASP A 172 28.89 41.31 11.74
C ASP A 172 28.60 39.81 11.93
N ARG A 173 29.37 39.13 12.79
CA ARG A 173 29.28 37.67 13.06
C ARG A 173 27.92 37.23 13.58
N LEU A 174 27.26 38.07 14.37
CA LEU A 174 25.98 37.77 15.03
C LEU A 174 24.80 37.81 14.06
N LYS A 175 24.84 38.69 13.05
CA LYS A 175 23.80 38.74 12.00
C LYS A 175 23.97 37.59 11.02
N LEU A 176 25.20 37.37 10.54
CA LEU A 176 25.50 36.32 9.58
C LEU A 176 25.16 34.92 10.12
N GLY A 177 25.52 34.62 11.38
CA GLY A 177 25.20 33.34 12.01
C GLY A 177 23.70 33.08 12.16
N LYS A 178 22.90 34.10 12.46
CA LYS A 178 21.44 33.97 12.57
C LYS A 178 20.79 33.69 11.20
N THR A 179 21.24 34.38 10.15
CA THR A 179 20.69 34.21 8.80
C THR A 179 21.03 32.83 8.21
N LEU A 180 22.25 32.34 8.42
CA LEU A 180 22.67 31.02 7.93
C LEU A 180 21.96 29.88 8.66
N LEU A 181 21.81 29.97 9.99
CA LEU A 181 21.05 28.98 10.75
C LEU A 181 19.58 28.93 10.31
N GLN A 182 18.95 30.09 10.09
CA GLN A 182 17.55 30.15 9.67
C GLN A 182 17.35 29.52 8.27
N ASN A 183 18.24 29.81 7.31
CA ASN A 183 18.15 29.24 5.97
C ASN A 183 18.44 27.74 5.94
N ALA A 184 19.38 27.25 6.77
CA ALA A 184 19.70 25.83 6.84
C ALA A 184 18.53 24.99 7.39
N ILE A 185 17.79 25.52 8.37
CA ILE A 185 16.62 24.85 8.98
C ILE A 185 15.48 24.71 7.94
N ASP A 186 15.16 25.78 7.21
CA ASP A 186 14.04 25.81 6.25
C ASP A 186 14.27 24.88 5.03
N ILE A 187 15.52 24.81 4.53
CA ILE A 187 15.90 23.92 3.42
C ILE A 187 15.80 22.45 3.85
N ASN A 188 16.28 22.12 5.05
CA ASN A 188 16.29 20.74 5.54
C ASN A 188 14.86 20.22 5.79
N GLU A 189 13.96 21.05 6.31
CA GLU A 189 12.57 20.67 6.54
C GLU A 189 11.85 20.34 5.22
N LYS A 190 11.98 21.22 4.22
CA LYS A 190 11.34 21.06 2.91
C LYS A 190 11.87 19.86 2.12
N HIS A 191 13.17 19.61 2.19
CA HIS A 191 13.80 18.48 1.51
C HIS A 191 13.42 17.14 2.16
N SER A 192 13.35 17.10 3.51
CA SER A 192 12.92 15.90 4.24
C SER A 192 11.50 15.46 3.87
N ILE A 193 10.56 16.40 3.69
CA ILE A 193 9.17 16.11 3.37
C ILE A 193 9.07 15.48 1.98
N LEU A 194 9.78 16.03 0.99
CA LEU A 194 9.77 15.50 -0.38
C LEU A 194 10.42 14.12 -0.48
N GLN A 195 11.52 13.90 0.24
CA GLN A 195 12.20 12.62 0.29
C GLN A 195 11.34 11.55 0.96
N ASN A 196 10.67 11.89 2.07
CA ASN A 196 9.76 10.99 2.77
C ASN A 196 8.56 10.59 1.93
N VAL A 197 7.97 11.52 1.17
CA VAL A 197 6.85 11.20 0.27
C VAL A 197 7.32 10.27 -0.86
N SER A 198 8.49 10.55 -1.47
CA SER A 198 9.00 9.70 -2.56
C SER A 198 9.40 8.30 -2.10
N SER A 199 10.02 8.17 -0.92
CA SER A 199 10.45 6.90 -0.36
C SER A 199 9.29 6.07 0.20
N LEU A 200 8.25 6.71 0.76
CA LEU A 200 7.01 6.03 1.14
C LEU A 200 6.32 5.43 -0.10
N VAL A 201 6.27 6.18 -1.20
CA VAL A 201 5.70 5.72 -2.47
C VAL A 201 6.54 4.57 -3.05
N GLY A 202 7.87 4.68 -3.04
CA GLY A 202 8.77 3.65 -3.57
C GLY A 202 8.75 2.34 -2.78
N PHE A 203 8.65 2.40 -1.45
CA PHE A 203 8.67 1.20 -0.59
C PHE A 203 7.34 0.44 -0.60
N ILE A 204 6.20 1.12 -0.78
CA ILE A 204 4.88 0.47 -0.82
C ILE A 204 4.61 -0.15 -2.21
N LEU A 205 5.30 0.29 -3.26
CA LEU A 205 5.22 -0.28 -4.61
C LEU A 205 6.13 -1.51 -4.83
N LEU A 206 6.92 -1.90 -3.82
CA LEU A 206 7.85 -3.04 -3.82
C LEU A 206 7.31 -4.19 -2.99
#